data_AF-A0AAP0ED38-F1
#
_entry.id   AF-A0AAP0ED38-F1
#
_cell.length_a   1.000
_cell.length_b   1.000
_cell.length_c   1.000
_cell.angle_alpha   90.00
_cell.angle_beta   90.00
_cell.angle_gamma   90.00
#
_symmetry.space_group_name_H-M   'P 1'
#
loop_
_entity.id
_entity.type
_entity.pdbx_description
1 polymer ?
#
loop_
_entity_poly.entity_id
_entity_poly.type
_entity_poly.pdbx_seq_one_letter_code
_entity_poly.pdbx_strand_id
1 'polypeptide(L)'
;MEDKKGLLILFASQTGNAVDAAERVGREAERRGYPCSVLSMDEFDATDLPSEDSVVFVASTTGQGENPDSMKFAAKKLDKRLLDLGAKPIIERCLGDDQHPSGYEAALDPWLSSLWSALNQVNPRVFPSVAESTDPAKKTLDLPKFQIVYHDTKNQLLTSVDSGRDVRHFEFESVSSVGDVLEILPSQDPVAVEAFIQRCNLNPDLCITVEPNGNKNGFVNSLGNASRSPVKLRTFVETTMDVASASPRRYFFEARMSYAQSLKIRFCCREVKLVGQID
;
A
#
# COMPACT_ATOMS: atom_id res chain seq x y z
N MET A 1 -27.89 -4.93 20.30
CA MET A 1 -26.42 -4.91 20.36
C MET A 1 -26.02 -3.87 19.34
N GLU A 2 -25.66 -2.66 19.75
CA GLU A 2 -25.15 -1.66 18.81
C GLU A 2 -23.87 -2.21 18.20
N ASP A 3 -23.84 -2.38 16.88
CA ASP A 3 -22.61 -2.61 16.14
C ASP A 3 -21.71 -1.41 16.41
N LYS A 4 -20.63 -1.63 17.18
CA LYS A 4 -19.63 -0.59 17.40
C LYS A 4 -18.97 -0.29 16.05
N LYS A 5 -19.32 0.86 15.46
CA LYS A 5 -18.62 1.35 14.28
C LYS A 5 -17.16 1.64 14.63
N GLY A 6 -16.28 1.13 13.79
CA GLY A 6 -14.84 1.26 13.95
C GLY A 6 -14.26 2.43 13.18
N LEU A 7 -12.94 2.41 13.01
CA LEU A 7 -12.23 3.35 12.16
C LEU A 7 -12.37 2.96 10.68
N LEU A 8 -13.06 3.77 9.89
CA LEU A 8 -13.08 3.60 8.43
C LEU A 8 -11.86 4.31 7.82
N ILE A 9 -11.13 3.62 6.96
CA ILE A 9 -9.95 4.17 6.27
C ILE A 9 -10.23 4.09 4.76
N LEU A 10 -10.34 5.25 4.12
CA LEU A 10 -10.61 5.37 2.68
C LEU A 10 -9.35 5.82 1.96
N PHE A 11 -8.95 5.11 0.91
CA PHE A 11 -7.77 5.46 0.12
C PHE A 11 -8.09 5.75 -1.35
N ALA A 12 -7.33 6.65 -1.95
CA ALA A 12 -7.27 6.77 -3.41
C ALA A 12 -5.81 6.96 -3.86
N SER A 13 -5.42 6.09 -4.80
CA SER A 13 -4.03 5.88 -5.22
C SER A 13 -3.99 5.58 -6.72
N GLN A 14 -2.90 5.98 -7.38
CA GLN A 14 -2.60 5.61 -8.77
C GLN A 14 -1.47 4.58 -8.84
N THR A 15 -0.37 4.81 -8.12
CA THR A 15 0.85 3.99 -8.17
C THR A 15 1.09 3.16 -6.90
N GLY A 16 0.10 3.05 -6.02
CA GLY A 16 0.16 2.19 -4.82
C GLY A 16 0.53 2.91 -3.50
N ASN A 17 1.20 4.07 -3.53
CA ASN A 17 1.67 4.75 -2.31
C ASN A 17 0.56 5.02 -1.26
N ALA A 18 -0.60 5.52 -1.67
CA ALA A 18 -1.71 5.77 -0.73
C ALA A 18 -2.38 4.47 -0.24
N VAL A 19 -2.35 3.40 -1.04
CA VAL A 19 -2.80 2.06 -0.60
C VAL A 19 -1.93 1.60 0.55
N ASP A 20 -0.60 1.62 0.36
CA ASP A 20 0.35 1.17 1.37
C ASP A 20 0.25 1.97 2.68
N ALA A 21 0.07 3.29 2.57
CA ALA A 21 -0.12 4.18 3.71
C ALA A 21 -1.44 3.86 4.44
N ALA A 22 -2.55 3.68 3.72
CA ALA A 22 -3.84 3.34 4.30
C ALA A 22 -3.83 1.96 4.98
N GLU A 23 -3.24 0.96 4.33
CA GLU A 23 -3.06 -0.33 4.95
C GLU A 23 -2.13 -0.27 6.17
N ARG A 24 -1.14 0.64 6.18
CA ARG A 24 -0.28 0.85 7.35
C ARG A 24 -1.09 1.38 8.53
N VAL A 25 -1.96 2.37 8.31
CA VAL A 25 -2.91 2.87 9.31
C VAL A 25 -3.80 1.72 9.82
N GLY A 26 -4.36 0.92 8.90
CA GLY A 26 -5.21 -0.22 9.24
C GLY A 26 -4.50 -1.24 10.13
N ARG A 27 -3.30 -1.68 9.72
CA ARG A 27 -2.51 -2.65 10.50
C ARG A 27 -2.16 -2.15 11.90
N GLU A 28 -1.85 -0.87 12.05
CA GLU A 28 -1.54 -0.31 13.37
C GLU A 28 -2.80 -0.16 14.24
N ALA A 29 -3.95 0.23 13.65
CA ALA A 29 -5.24 0.21 14.34
C ALA A 29 -5.57 -1.20 14.84
N GLU A 30 -5.37 -2.21 13.99
CA GLU A 30 -5.59 -3.61 14.34
C GLU A 30 -4.66 -4.12 15.45
N ARG A 31 -3.37 -3.77 15.42
CA ARG A 31 -2.40 -4.10 16.48
C ARG A 31 -2.80 -3.50 17.83
N ARG A 32 -3.51 -2.37 17.82
CA ARG A 32 -4.07 -1.69 19.00
C ARG A 32 -5.43 -2.25 19.41
N GLY A 33 -5.97 -3.23 18.67
CA GLY A 33 -7.27 -3.84 18.92
C GLY A 33 -8.45 -2.97 18.47
N TYR A 34 -8.22 -1.96 17.62
CA TYR A 34 -9.27 -1.08 17.13
C TYR A 34 -10.01 -1.77 15.98
N PRO A 35 -11.36 -1.81 15.99
CA PRO A 35 -12.11 -2.24 14.82
C PRO A 35 -11.82 -1.26 13.68
N CYS A 36 -11.43 -1.74 12.51
CA CYS A 36 -11.21 -0.90 11.35
C CYS A 36 -11.53 -1.60 10.03
N SER A 37 -11.82 -0.80 9.00
CA SER A 37 -11.95 -1.22 7.61
C SER A 37 -11.08 -0.35 6.72
N VAL A 38 -10.45 -0.93 5.71
CA VAL A 38 -9.66 -0.22 4.69
C VAL A 38 -10.32 -0.46 3.35
N LEU A 39 -10.75 0.60 2.65
CA LEU A 39 -11.47 0.51 1.39
C LEU A 39 -10.94 1.54 0.38
N SER A 40 -11.02 1.20 -0.91
CA SER A 40 -10.84 2.18 -1.99
C SER A 40 -11.99 3.20 -1.96
N MET A 41 -11.71 4.46 -2.23
CA MET A 41 -12.74 5.50 -2.39
C MET A 41 -13.69 5.19 -3.56
N ASP A 42 -13.25 4.43 -4.57
CA ASP A 42 -14.10 4.02 -5.69
C ASP A 42 -15.14 2.96 -5.30
N GLU A 43 -14.90 2.25 -4.20
CA GLU A 43 -15.74 1.16 -3.70
C GLU A 43 -16.67 1.61 -2.55
N PHE A 44 -16.52 2.85 -2.09
CA PHE A 44 -17.29 3.40 -0.99
C PHE A 44 -18.38 4.37 -1.47
N ASP A 45 -19.62 4.16 -1.05
CA ASP A 45 -20.71 5.09 -1.33
C ASP A 45 -20.62 6.30 -0.39
N ALA A 46 -20.34 7.48 -0.95
CA ALA A 46 -20.24 8.72 -0.19
C ALA A 46 -21.52 9.09 0.57
N THR A 47 -22.68 8.52 0.21
CA THR A 47 -23.95 8.73 0.93
C THR A 47 -23.96 8.06 2.31
N ASP A 48 -23.11 7.06 2.55
CA ASP A 48 -22.97 6.38 3.84
C ASP A 48 -22.08 7.16 4.82
N LEU A 49 -21.30 8.13 4.33
CA LEU A 49 -20.33 8.89 5.12
C LEU A 49 -20.92 9.57 6.38
N PRO A 50 -22.13 10.16 6.37
CA PRO A 50 -22.74 10.75 7.57
C PRO A 50 -23.06 9.75 8.67
N SER A 51 -23.08 8.46 8.35
CA SER A 51 -23.35 7.39 9.32
C SER A 51 -22.08 6.90 10.02
N GLU A 52 -20.89 7.32 9.58
CA GLU A 52 -19.61 6.88 10.11
C GLU A 52 -19.12 7.79 11.24
N ASP A 53 -18.65 7.19 12.33
CA ASP A 53 -18.21 7.92 13.53
C ASP A 53 -16.78 8.47 13.41
N SER A 54 -15.91 7.77 12.67
CA SER A 54 -14.50 8.12 12.55
C SER A 54 -13.95 7.62 11.22
N VAL A 55 -13.53 8.56 10.37
CA VAL A 55 -13.03 8.27 9.01
C VAL A 55 -11.65 8.89 8.81
N VAL A 56 -10.72 8.12 8.28
CA VAL A 56 -9.40 8.57 7.82
C VAL A 56 -9.36 8.51 6.30
N PHE A 57 -8.98 9.61 5.67
CA PHE A 57 -8.78 9.68 4.22
C PHE A 57 -7.30 9.68 3.89
N VAL A 58 -6.88 8.82 2.97
CA VAL A 58 -5.50 8.72 2.49
C VAL A 58 -5.49 8.93 0.98
N ALA A 59 -4.73 9.91 0.52
CA ALA A 59 -4.85 10.43 -0.84
C ALA A 59 -3.47 10.69 -1.44
N SER A 60 -3.16 10.04 -2.55
CA SER A 60 -2.02 10.44 -3.40
C SER A 60 -2.47 11.49 -4.41
N THR A 61 -1.58 12.40 -4.79
CA THR A 61 -1.77 13.34 -5.91
C THR A 61 -0.70 13.09 -6.96
N THR A 62 -1.04 13.11 -8.25
CA THR A 62 -0.10 12.86 -9.37
C THR A 62 -0.06 14.05 -10.34
N GLY A 63 0.98 14.14 -11.18
CA GLY A 63 1.15 15.27 -12.11
C GLY A 63 1.48 16.62 -11.45
N GLN A 64 1.01 17.72 -12.03
CA GLN A 64 1.18 19.11 -11.52
C GLN A 64 0.24 19.43 -10.33
N GLY A 65 -0.09 18.44 -9.50
CA GLY A 65 -1.12 18.52 -8.47
C GLY A 65 -2.52 18.13 -8.97
N GLU A 66 -2.58 17.35 -10.05
CA GLU A 66 -3.80 16.66 -10.46
C GLU A 66 -4.02 15.42 -9.58
N ASN A 67 -5.21 14.87 -9.65
CA ASN A 67 -5.60 13.78 -8.77
C ASN A 67 -5.55 12.47 -9.54
N PRO A 68 -5.31 11.32 -8.88
CA PRO A 68 -5.55 10.01 -9.45
C PRO A 68 -6.96 9.94 -10.04
N ASP A 69 -7.19 9.13 -11.08
CA ASP A 69 -8.54 8.97 -11.67
C ASP A 69 -9.60 8.53 -10.63
N SER A 70 -9.16 7.82 -9.59
CA SER A 70 -9.94 7.39 -8.41
C SER A 70 -10.29 8.52 -7.42
N MET A 71 -9.85 9.76 -7.68
CA MET A 71 -10.11 10.91 -6.82
C MET A 71 -10.31 12.16 -7.66
N LYS A 72 -11.47 12.81 -7.60
CA LYS A 72 -11.71 14.03 -8.39
C LYS A 72 -11.17 15.31 -7.73
N PHE A 73 -10.60 15.24 -6.51
CA PHE A 73 -10.20 16.42 -5.73
C PHE A 73 -8.98 16.21 -4.83
N ALA A 74 -8.06 17.17 -4.79
CA ALA A 74 -6.86 17.11 -3.94
C ALA A 74 -7.22 17.02 -2.45
N ALA A 75 -6.37 16.41 -1.63
CA ALA A 75 -6.58 16.25 -0.18
C ALA A 75 -7.00 17.56 0.53
N LYS A 76 -6.45 18.71 0.11
CA LYS A 76 -6.83 20.04 0.61
C LYS A 76 -8.28 20.43 0.28
N LYS A 77 -8.78 20.07 -0.91
CA LYS A 77 -10.16 20.34 -1.32
C LYS A 77 -11.14 19.43 -0.59
N LEU A 78 -10.78 18.16 -0.40
CA LEU A 78 -11.58 17.21 0.37
C LEU A 78 -11.71 17.68 1.82
N ASP A 79 -10.59 18.01 2.46
CA ASP A 79 -10.52 18.53 3.83
C ASP A 79 -11.42 19.76 4.01
N LYS A 80 -11.27 20.76 3.13
CA LYS A 80 -12.15 21.94 3.12
C LYS A 80 -13.62 21.56 2.95
N ARG A 81 -13.93 20.66 2.02
CA ARG A 81 -15.32 20.26 1.75
C ARG A 81 -15.96 19.54 2.94
N LEU A 82 -15.21 18.70 3.64
CA LEU A 82 -15.65 18.03 4.85
C LEU A 82 -15.96 19.05 5.96
N LEU A 83 -15.09 20.04 6.15
CA LEU A 83 -15.33 21.15 7.09
C LEU A 83 -16.59 21.95 6.72
N ASP A 84 -16.76 22.29 5.44
CA ASP A 84 -17.95 23.00 4.93
C ASP A 84 -19.25 22.19 5.14
N LEU A 85 -19.15 20.86 5.22
CA LEU A 85 -20.26 19.94 5.50
C LEU A 85 -20.49 19.68 7.00
N GLY A 86 -19.70 20.30 7.88
CA GLY A 86 -19.84 20.19 9.33
C GLY A 86 -19.06 19.03 9.96
N ALA A 87 -18.15 18.38 9.21
CA ALA A 87 -17.25 17.41 9.78
C ALA A 87 -16.30 18.07 10.79
N LYS A 88 -15.93 17.33 11.83
CA LYS A 88 -15.00 17.80 12.86
C LYS A 88 -13.66 17.08 12.70
N PRO A 89 -12.54 17.81 12.47
CA PRO A 89 -11.25 17.17 12.35
C PRO A 89 -10.86 16.56 13.70
N ILE A 90 -10.43 15.29 13.68
CA ILE A 90 -9.91 14.58 14.86
C ILE A 90 -8.46 15.04 15.13
N ILE A 91 -7.68 15.22 14.07
CA ILE A 91 -6.32 15.75 14.08
C ILE A 91 -6.08 16.59 12.83
N GLU A 92 -5.01 17.40 12.88
CA GLU A 92 -4.54 18.18 11.73
C GLU A 92 -4.16 17.28 10.54
N ARG A 93 -4.41 17.81 9.34
CA ARG A 93 -4.14 17.12 8.09
C ARG A 93 -2.63 16.91 7.88
N CYS A 94 -2.23 15.68 7.57
CA CYS A 94 -0.85 15.37 7.17
C CYS A 94 -0.55 15.76 5.71
N LEU A 95 0.70 16.12 5.43
CA LEU A 95 1.24 16.29 4.09
C LEU A 95 2.49 15.42 3.95
N GLY A 96 2.35 14.26 3.32
CA GLY A 96 3.48 13.42 2.96
C GLY A 96 4.23 14.00 1.75
N ASP A 97 5.56 13.95 1.81
CA ASP A 97 6.45 14.34 0.71
C ASP A 97 7.28 13.13 0.27
N ASP A 98 7.05 12.66 -0.96
CA ASP A 98 7.76 11.50 -1.51
C ASP A 98 9.20 11.83 -1.91
N GLN A 99 9.55 13.12 -2.02
CA GLN A 99 10.93 13.58 -2.29
C GLN A 99 11.79 13.63 -1.03
N HIS A 100 11.18 13.45 0.15
CA HIS A 100 11.92 13.39 1.40
C HIS A 100 12.84 12.14 1.43
N PRO A 101 14.03 12.18 2.07
CA PRO A 101 14.92 11.00 2.15
C PRO A 101 14.28 9.74 2.74
N SER A 102 13.31 9.91 3.64
CA SER A 102 12.50 8.84 4.24
C SER A 102 11.12 8.68 3.57
N GLY A 103 10.92 9.29 2.41
CA GLY A 103 9.65 9.38 1.70
C GLY A 103 8.52 9.99 2.52
N TYR A 104 7.29 9.69 2.13
CA TYR A 104 6.09 10.15 2.84
C TYR A 104 6.00 9.63 4.30
N GLU A 105 6.80 8.62 4.67
CA GLU A 105 6.82 8.07 6.03
C GLU A 105 7.33 9.08 7.06
N ALA A 106 8.15 10.05 6.66
CA ALA A 106 8.65 11.10 7.56
C ALA A 106 7.52 11.93 8.18
N ALA A 107 6.47 12.22 7.40
CA ALA A 107 5.29 12.92 7.89
C ALA A 107 4.26 11.96 8.49
N LEU A 108 4.14 10.74 7.94
CA LEU A 108 3.16 9.76 8.39
C LEU A 108 3.45 9.27 9.82
N ASP A 109 4.70 9.02 10.19
CA ASP A 109 5.09 8.49 11.49
C ASP A 109 4.65 9.37 12.69
N PRO A 110 5.03 10.66 12.75
CA PRO A 110 4.58 11.53 13.84
C PRO A 110 3.06 11.77 13.78
N TRP A 111 2.47 11.74 12.59
CA TRP A 111 1.03 11.87 12.40
C TRP A 111 0.26 10.67 12.97
N LEU A 112 0.74 9.44 12.76
CA LEU A 112 0.17 8.22 13.34
C LEU A 112 0.19 8.28 14.88
N SER A 113 1.32 8.69 15.47
CA SER A 113 1.41 8.86 16.93
C SER A 113 0.34 9.83 17.46
N SER A 114 0.14 10.93 16.75
CA SER A 114 -0.88 11.93 17.07
C SER A 114 -2.30 11.40 16.88
N LEU A 115 -2.55 10.65 15.80
CA LEU A 115 -3.84 10.02 15.49
C LEU A 115 -4.27 9.08 16.61
N TRP A 116 -3.39 8.20 17.07
CA TRP A 116 -3.74 7.23 18.09
C TRP A 116 -4.02 7.89 19.43
N SER A 117 -3.27 8.93 19.78
CA SER A 117 -3.54 9.73 20.98
C SER A 117 -4.90 10.43 20.88
N ALA A 118 -5.22 11.03 19.74
CA ALA A 118 -6.47 11.75 19.53
C ALA A 118 -7.68 10.81 19.50
N LEU A 119 -7.63 9.70 18.77
CA LEU A 119 -8.71 8.70 18.73
C LEU A 119 -9.02 8.16 20.13
N ASN A 120 -8.00 7.89 20.93
CA ASN A 120 -8.19 7.51 22.32
C ASN A 120 -8.93 8.58 23.13
N GLN A 121 -8.62 9.87 22.93
CA GLN A 121 -9.31 10.97 23.61
C GLN A 121 -10.75 11.16 23.14
N VAL A 122 -11.02 10.97 21.84
CA VAL A 122 -12.37 11.11 21.26
C VAL A 122 -13.31 10.02 21.76
N ASN A 123 -12.87 8.76 21.73
CA ASN A 123 -13.71 7.65 22.18
C ASN A 123 -12.89 6.52 22.82
N PRO A 124 -12.56 6.61 24.12
CA PRO A 124 -11.77 5.60 24.83
C PRO A 124 -12.40 4.20 24.85
N ARG A 125 -13.72 4.10 24.63
CA ARG A 125 -14.46 2.82 24.63
C ARG A 125 -14.32 2.04 23.32
N VAL A 126 -14.01 2.74 22.23
CA VAL A 126 -13.76 2.14 20.90
C VAL A 126 -12.25 2.08 20.66
N PHE A 127 -11.52 3.08 21.14
CA PHE A 127 -10.07 3.24 20.95
C PHE A 127 -9.33 3.23 22.31
N PRO A 128 -9.26 2.10 23.04
CA PRO A 128 -8.58 2.05 24.34
C PRO A 128 -7.06 2.31 24.23
N SER A 129 -6.48 2.87 25.29
CA SER A 129 -5.03 3.04 25.40
C SER A 129 -4.43 1.72 25.87
N VAL A 130 -4.13 0.82 24.93
CA VAL A 130 -3.50 -0.47 25.21
C VAL A 130 -2.02 -0.41 24.83
N ALA A 131 -1.15 -0.99 25.66
CA ALA A 131 0.24 -1.24 25.29
C ALA A 131 0.28 -2.17 24.07
N GLU A 132 1.18 -1.89 23.12
CA GLU A 132 1.37 -2.65 21.88
C GLU A 132 1.34 -4.16 22.15
N SER A 133 0.25 -4.84 21.77
CA SER A 133 0.23 -6.30 21.73
C SER A 133 0.69 -6.75 20.34
N THR A 134 1.80 -7.48 20.29
CA THR A 134 2.27 -8.13 19.06
C THR A 134 1.37 -9.33 18.75
N ASP A 135 0.31 -9.11 17.98
CA ASP A 135 -0.38 -10.18 17.25
C ASP A 135 0.19 -10.25 15.82
N PRO A 136 0.91 -11.33 15.45
CA PRO A 136 1.72 -11.40 14.24
C PRO A 136 0.96 -11.64 12.92
N ALA A 137 -0.37 -11.70 12.89
CA ALA A 137 -1.09 -12.29 11.76
C ALA A 137 -2.13 -11.38 11.08
N LYS A 138 -1.71 -10.34 10.34
CA LYS A 138 -2.62 -9.56 9.47
C LYS A 138 -1.87 -8.91 8.30
N LYS A 139 -2.28 -9.18 7.04
CA LYS A 139 -2.07 -8.35 5.81
C LYS A 139 -2.85 -8.86 4.59
N THR A 140 -3.40 -7.90 3.84
CA THR A 140 -4.13 -8.02 2.57
C THR A 140 -3.18 -7.84 1.37
N LEU A 141 -3.56 -8.37 0.20
CA LEU A 141 -3.08 -7.96 -1.13
C LEU A 141 -4.19 -8.27 -2.13
N ASP A 142 -4.50 -7.31 -3.00
CA ASP A 142 -5.55 -7.43 -4.00
C ASP A 142 -5.17 -8.38 -5.13
N LEU A 143 -6.20 -8.97 -5.74
CA LEU A 143 -6.07 -9.80 -6.93
C LEU A 143 -5.62 -8.94 -8.12
N PRO A 144 -4.69 -9.43 -8.98
CA PRO A 144 -4.38 -8.74 -10.22
C PRO A 144 -5.61 -8.71 -11.13
N LYS A 145 -6.11 -7.51 -11.42
CA LYS A 145 -7.26 -7.25 -12.33
C LYS A 145 -6.89 -7.38 -13.82
N PHE A 146 -5.71 -7.91 -14.14
CA PHE A 146 -5.11 -7.74 -15.46
C PHE A 146 -4.98 -9.06 -16.22
N GLN A 147 -5.25 -8.99 -17.51
CA GLN A 147 -4.93 -10.02 -18.48
C GLN A 147 -3.53 -9.74 -19.03
N ILE A 148 -2.60 -10.67 -18.86
CA ILE A 148 -1.25 -10.56 -19.44
C ILE A 148 -1.31 -10.99 -20.90
N VAL A 149 -0.95 -10.07 -21.81
CA VAL A 149 -0.82 -10.35 -23.24
C VAL A 149 0.64 -10.11 -23.64
N TYR A 150 1.24 -11.11 -24.28
CA TYR A 150 2.60 -11.03 -24.79
C TYR A 150 2.56 -10.59 -26.26
N HIS A 151 3.30 -9.54 -26.60
CA HIS A 151 3.39 -9.01 -27.95
C HIS A 151 4.82 -9.13 -28.47
N ASP A 152 4.96 -9.43 -29.77
CA ASP A 152 6.22 -9.22 -30.48
C ASP A 152 6.54 -7.72 -30.49
N THR A 153 7.69 -7.36 -29.96
CA THR A 153 8.09 -5.97 -29.76
C THR A 153 9.27 -5.61 -30.63
N LYS A 154 9.16 -4.51 -31.38
CA LYS A 154 10.37 -3.86 -31.91
C LYS A 154 10.97 -3.00 -30.82
N ASN A 155 12.29 -3.09 -30.64
CA ASN A 155 13.05 -2.30 -29.67
C ASN A 155 14.20 -1.62 -30.41
N GLN A 156 14.12 -0.30 -30.56
CA GLN A 156 15.12 0.49 -31.26
C GLN A 156 15.75 1.51 -30.30
N LEU A 157 17.09 1.55 -30.24
CA LEU A 157 17.80 2.61 -29.54
C LEU A 157 17.66 3.93 -30.32
N LEU A 158 17.18 4.98 -29.65
CA LEU A 158 17.01 6.32 -30.21
C LEU A 158 18.20 7.23 -29.94
N THR A 159 18.98 6.94 -28.90
CA THR A 159 20.14 7.73 -28.52
C THR A 159 21.44 7.19 -29.10
N SER A 160 22.42 8.06 -29.30
CA SER A 160 23.79 7.62 -29.62
C SER A 160 24.42 6.94 -28.41
N VAL A 161 25.32 5.97 -28.69
CA VAL A 161 26.01 5.17 -27.67
C VAL A 161 26.76 6.05 -26.65
N ASP A 162 27.24 7.22 -27.08
CA ASP A 162 28.02 8.15 -26.25
C ASP A 162 27.19 9.16 -25.46
N SER A 163 25.86 9.14 -25.58
CA SER A 163 25.00 10.16 -24.97
C SER A 163 24.83 10.00 -23.44
N GLY A 164 25.31 8.89 -22.88
CA GLY A 164 25.12 8.53 -21.47
C GLY A 164 23.66 8.24 -21.08
N ARG A 165 22.73 8.23 -22.04
CA ARG A 165 21.30 7.97 -21.84
C ARG A 165 20.86 6.84 -22.76
N ASP A 166 20.13 5.86 -22.23
CA ASP A 166 19.51 4.79 -23.01
C ASP A 166 18.03 5.13 -23.21
N VAL A 167 17.69 5.71 -24.36
CA VAL A 167 16.30 6.02 -24.73
C VAL A 167 15.91 5.09 -25.88
N ARG A 168 14.80 4.36 -25.71
CA ARG A 168 14.36 3.33 -26.66
C ARG A 168 12.95 3.60 -27.18
N HIS A 169 12.74 3.23 -28.43
CA HIS A 169 11.43 3.15 -29.06
C HIS A 169 10.94 1.70 -29.03
N PHE A 170 9.76 1.51 -28.44
CA PHE A 170 9.08 0.23 -28.39
C PHE A 170 7.81 0.29 -29.25
N GLU A 171 7.62 -0.68 -30.14
CA GLU A 171 6.38 -0.83 -30.91
C GLU A 171 5.62 -2.05 -30.39
N PHE A 172 4.34 -1.85 -30.05
CA PHE A 172 3.42 -2.90 -29.61
C PHE A 172 2.22 -2.95 -30.57
N GLU A 173 1.69 -4.14 -30.82
CA GLU A 173 0.44 -4.30 -31.56
C GLU A 173 -0.73 -4.00 -30.62
N SER A 174 -1.44 -2.89 -30.81
CA SER A 174 -2.52 -2.43 -29.92
C SER A 174 -3.70 -1.84 -30.70
N VAL A 175 -4.88 -1.83 -30.06
CA VAL A 175 -6.15 -1.29 -30.58
C VAL A 175 -6.52 0.04 -29.89
N SER A 176 -5.58 0.72 -29.25
CA SER A 176 -5.84 1.93 -28.44
C SER A 176 -5.97 3.21 -29.29
N SER A 177 -6.57 4.24 -28.68
CA SER A 177 -6.70 5.57 -29.27
C SER A 177 -5.47 6.44 -29.00
N VAL A 178 -5.27 7.46 -29.83
CA VAL A 178 -4.20 8.44 -29.60
C VAL A 178 -4.47 9.20 -28.30
N GLY A 179 -3.50 9.20 -27.40
CA GLY A 179 -3.59 9.85 -26.08
C GLY A 179 -3.80 8.88 -24.93
N ASP A 180 -4.08 7.60 -25.20
CA ASP A 180 -4.17 6.57 -24.17
C ASP A 180 -2.78 6.27 -23.56
N VAL A 181 -2.77 5.89 -22.28
CA VAL A 181 -1.56 5.47 -21.56
C VAL A 181 -1.45 3.95 -21.58
N LEU A 182 -0.27 3.44 -21.97
CA LEU A 182 0.07 2.03 -21.86
C LEU A 182 0.78 1.77 -20.53
N GLU A 183 0.22 0.91 -19.69
CA GLU A 183 0.88 0.40 -18.49
C GLU A 183 1.75 -0.83 -18.85
N ILE A 184 3.02 -0.80 -18.45
CA ILE A 184 3.97 -1.89 -18.68
C ILE A 184 4.35 -2.46 -17.32
N LEU A 185 4.11 -3.76 -17.13
CA LEU A 185 4.50 -4.50 -15.93
C LEU A 185 5.86 -5.19 -16.18
N PRO A 186 6.98 -4.69 -15.64
CA PRO A 186 8.27 -5.31 -15.83
C PRO A 186 8.41 -6.59 -14.99
N SER A 187 9.14 -7.57 -15.50
CA SER A 187 9.67 -8.63 -14.65
C SER A 187 10.86 -8.14 -13.83
N GLN A 188 11.07 -8.72 -12.66
CA GLN A 188 12.23 -8.42 -11.83
C GLN A 188 13.54 -8.92 -12.46
N ASP A 189 14.66 -8.27 -12.12
CA ASP A 189 15.99 -8.71 -12.54
C ASP A 189 16.25 -10.16 -12.04
N PRO A 190 16.56 -11.13 -12.94
CA PRO A 190 16.76 -12.52 -12.57
C PRO A 190 17.85 -12.72 -11.51
N VAL A 191 18.90 -11.87 -11.51
CA VAL A 191 19.98 -11.94 -10.52
C VAL A 191 19.45 -11.54 -9.15
N ALA A 192 18.65 -10.46 -9.07
CA ALA A 192 18.00 -10.05 -7.83
C ALA A 192 17.00 -11.10 -7.31
N VAL A 193 16.19 -11.69 -8.18
CA VAL A 193 15.24 -12.77 -7.83
C VAL A 193 15.97 -13.97 -7.24
N GLU A 194 17.04 -14.43 -7.90
CA GLU A 194 17.85 -15.54 -7.41
C GLU A 194 18.47 -15.22 -6.04
N ALA A 195 19.03 -14.02 -5.89
CA ALA A 195 19.66 -13.59 -4.67
C ALA A 195 18.65 -13.39 -3.51
N PHE A 196 17.38 -13.08 -3.80
CA PHE A 196 16.30 -13.05 -2.82
C PHE A 196 15.91 -14.46 -2.38
N ILE A 197 15.64 -15.37 -3.33
CA ILE A 197 15.26 -16.76 -3.06
C ILE A 197 16.31 -17.46 -2.20
N GLN A 198 17.60 -17.30 -2.54
CA GLN A 198 18.71 -17.85 -1.78
C GLN A 198 18.78 -17.28 -0.35
N ARG A 199 18.66 -15.95 -0.18
CA ARG A 199 18.73 -15.30 1.14
C ARG A 199 17.57 -15.68 2.06
N CYS A 200 16.39 -15.90 1.49
CA CYS A 200 15.21 -16.33 2.22
C CYS A 200 15.14 -17.86 2.41
N ASN A 201 16.11 -18.61 1.87
CA ASN A 201 16.15 -20.08 1.90
C ASN A 201 14.84 -20.71 1.39
N LEU A 202 14.35 -20.18 0.27
CA LEU A 202 13.09 -20.59 -0.36
C LEU A 202 13.33 -21.63 -1.46
N ASN A 203 12.39 -22.55 -1.66
CA ASN A 203 12.43 -23.50 -2.78
C ASN A 203 11.73 -22.88 -4.02
N PRO A 204 12.46 -22.53 -5.10
CA PRO A 204 11.90 -21.85 -6.26
C PRO A 204 10.86 -22.69 -7.03
N ASP A 205 10.96 -24.02 -6.98
CA ASP A 205 10.08 -24.94 -7.69
C ASP A 205 8.82 -25.34 -6.91
N LEU A 206 8.69 -24.85 -5.67
CA LEU A 206 7.50 -25.09 -4.88
C LEU A 206 6.28 -24.43 -5.54
N CYS A 207 5.26 -25.23 -5.87
CA CYS A 207 3.97 -24.69 -6.25
C CYS A 207 3.25 -24.17 -5.01
N ILE A 208 2.97 -22.87 -5.00
CA ILE A 208 2.24 -22.20 -3.95
C ILE A 208 0.87 -21.78 -4.48
N THR A 209 -0.11 -21.77 -3.57
CA THR A 209 -1.38 -21.08 -3.80
C THR A 209 -1.44 -19.97 -2.77
N VAL A 210 -1.63 -18.74 -3.23
CA VAL A 210 -1.86 -17.60 -2.35
C VAL A 210 -3.35 -17.45 -2.20
N GLU A 211 -3.87 -17.74 -1.00
CA GLU A 211 -5.29 -17.62 -0.70
C GLU A 211 -5.51 -16.56 0.38
N PRO A 212 -6.61 -15.79 0.30
CA PRO A 212 -7.03 -14.94 1.40
C PRO A 212 -7.45 -15.82 2.58
N ASN A 213 -7.06 -15.44 3.79
CA ASN A 213 -7.49 -16.14 4.98
C ASN A 213 -8.96 -15.78 5.28
N GLY A 214 -9.87 -16.76 5.17
CA GLY A 214 -11.32 -16.54 5.22
C GLY A 214 -11.88 -16.41 6.64
N ASN A 215 -12.33 -15.20 7.01
CA ASN A 215 -13.59 -14.98 7.73
C ASN A 215 -13.87 -13.47 7.91
N LYS A 216 -14.83 -12.93 7.12
CA LYS A 216 -15.99 -12.13 7.58
C LYS A 216 -16.69 -11.42 6.40
N ASN A 217 -17.95 -11.84 6.22
CA ASN A 217 -19.13 -11.18 5.64
C ASN A 217 -18.93 -10.10 4.55
N GLY A 218 -19.22 -10.47 3.29
CA GLY A 218 -19.60 -9.53 2.24
C GLY A 218 -19.09 -9.86 0.84
N PHE A 219 -17.95 -10.55 0.71
CA PHE A 219 -17.24 -10.72 -0.57
C PHE A 219 -17.53 -12.03 -1.32
N VAL A 220 -18.68 -12.67 -1.07
CA VAL A 220 -19.12 -13.80 -1.90
C VAL A 220 -20.39 -13.37 -2.61
N ASN A 221 -20.22 -12.70 -3.76
CA ASN A 221 -21.10 -12.78 -4.94
C ASN A 221 -20.83 -11.60 -5.89
N SER A 222 -19.61 -11.44 -6.44
CA SER A 222 -19.35 -10.66 -7.68
C SER A 222 -17.90 -10.80 -8.14
N LEU A 223 -17.39 -12.02 -8.35
CA LEU A 223 -16.36 -12.30 -9.36
C LEU A 223 -16.30 -13.83 -9.49
N GLY A 224 -16.84 -14.36 -10.58
CA GLY A 224 -16.88 -15.80 -10.81
C GLY A 224 -15.48 -16.40 -10.88
N ASN A 225 -15.33 -17.61 -10.32
CA ASN A 225 -14.34 -18.64 -10.67
C ASN A 225 -13.09 -18.19 -11.46
N ALA A 226 -12.34 -17.19 -11.00
CA ALA A 226 -10.98 -16.99 -11.45
C ALA A 226 -10.19 -18.19 -10.93
N SER A 227 -9.76 -19.06 -11.84
CA SER A 227 -9.10 -20.33 -11.56
C SER A 227 -7.98 -20.14 -10.53
N ARG A 228 -8.17 -20.71 -9.33
CA ARG A 228 -7.19 -20.80 -8.24
C ARG A 228 -6.04 -21.72 -8.66
N SER A 229 -5.16 -21.19 -9.49
CA SER A 229 -4.13 -21.98 -10.16
C SER A 229 -2.86 -21.91 -9.33
N PRO A 230 -2.29 -23.04 -8.88
CA PRO A 230 -1.00 -23.05 -8.21
C PRO A 230 0.06 -22.40 -9.11
N VAL A 231 0.88 -21.52 -8.54
CA VAL A 231 1.98 -20.84 -9.23
C VAL A 231 3.31 -21.27 -8.61
N LYS A 232 4.36 -21.41 -9.43
CA LYS A 232 5.70 -21.64 -8.87
C LYS A 232 6.13 -20.43 -8.05
N LEU A 233 6.76 -20.66 -6.90
CA LEU A 233 7.25 -19.61 -6.02
C LEU A 233 8.18 -18.64 -6.77
N ARG A 234 9.07 -19.15 -7.63
CA ARG A 234 9.93 -18.30 -8.48
C ARG A 234 9.12 -17.34 -9.34
N THR A 235 8.13 -17.85 -10.06
CA THR A 235 7.26 -17.03 -10.93
C THR A 235 6.54 -15.96 -10.12
N PHE A 236 6.00 -16.32 -8.95
CA PHE A 236 5.36 -15.36 -8.06
C PHE A 236 6.30 -14.22 -7.62
N VAL A 237 7.53 -14.54 -7.23
CA VAL A 237 8.52 -13.53 -6.85
C VAL A 237 8.90 -12.65 -8.06
N GLU A 238 9.12 -13.25 -9.23
CA GLU A 238 9.57 -12.57 -10.44
C GLU A 238 8.55 -11.60 -11.03
N THR A 239 7.25 -11.93 -10.95
CA THR A 239 6.17 -11.18 -11.61
C THR A 239 5.38 -10.28 -10.68
N THR A 240 5.44 -10.52 -9.36
CA THR A 240 4.50 -9.92 -8.41
C THR A 240 5.18 -9.17 -7.27
N MET A 241 6.43 -9.50 -6.93
CA MET A 241 7.14 -8.87 -5.81
C MET A 241 8.19 -7.88 -6.31
N ASP A 242 8.19 -6.67 -5.75
CA ASP A 242 9.33 -5.78 -5.88
C ASP A 242 10.44 -6.21 -4.90
N VAL A 243 11.52 -6.79 -5.43
CA VAL A 243 12.64 -7.30 -4.62
C VAL A 243 13.91 -6.47 -4.76
N ALA A 244 13.93 -5.49 -5.66
CA ALA A 244 15.16 -4.79 -6.04
C ALA A 244 15.00 -3.29 -6.33
N SER A 245 13.81 -2.83 -6.72
CA SER A 245 13.66 -1.48 -7.27
C SER A 245 13.43 -0.40 -6.21
N ALA A 246 12.86 -0.77 -5.06
CA ALA A 246 12.67 0.15 -3.94
C ALA A 246 13.50 -0.23 -2.71
N SER A 247 13.98 0.79 -1.99
CA SER A 247 14.45 0.61 -0.61
C SER A 247 13.31 0.00 0.23
N PRO A 248 13.55 -1.07 1.00
CA PRO A 248 12.51 -1.67 1.81
C PRO A 248 11.90 -0.63 2.76
N ARG A 249 10.56 -0.51 2.74
CA ARG A 249 9.86 0.44 3.60
C ARG A 249 10.04 0.10 5.06
N ARG A 250 9.88 1.08 5.96
CA ARG A 250 10.14 0.89 7.40
C ARG A 250 9.39 -0.29 7.99
N TYR A 251 8.14 -0.50 7.56
CA TYR A 251 7.33 -1.65 7.95
C TYR A 251 8.01 -3.01 7.69
N PHE A 252 8.73 -3.15 6.59
CA PHE A 252 9.43 -4.41 6.26
C PHE A 252 10.39 -4.81 7.38
N PHE A 253 11.11 -3.84 7.95
CA PHE A 253 12.02 -4.06 9.06
C PHE A 253 11.26 -4.39 10.36
N GLU A 254 10.11 -3.77 10.61
CA GLU A 254 9.25 -4.11 11.76
C GLU A 254 8.79 -5.57 11.70
N ALA A 255 8.26 -6.00 10.57
CA ALA A 255 7.80 -7.38 10.39
C ALA A 255 8.95 -8.37 10.54
N ARG A 256 10.12 -8.04 10.00
CA ARG A 256 11.30 -8.91 10.08
C ARG A 256 11.82 -9.10 11.50
N MET A 257 11.62 -8.15 12.42
CA MET A 257 12.03 -8.31 13.82
C MET A 257 11.44 -9.56 14.46
N SER A 258 10.19 -9.89 14.14
CA SER A 258 9.49 -11.06 14.66
C SER A 258 10.13 -12.38 14.23
N TYR A 259 10.82 -12.39 13.09
CA TYR A 259 11.47 -13.58 12.52
C TYR A 259 13.00 -13.57 12.67
N ALA A 260 13.59 -12.46 13.08
CA ALA A 260 15.02 -12.34 13.29
C ALA A 260 15.45 -13.20 14.50
N GLN A 261 16.32 -14.18 14.27
CA GLN A 261 16.86 -15.05 15.32
C GLN A 261 18.01 -14.38 16.10
N SER A 262 18.71 -13.41 15.49
CA SER A 262 19.85 -12.72 16.10
C SER A 262 19.46 -11.43 16.80
N LEU A 263 19.89 -11.28 18.06
CA LEU A 263 19.74 -10.05 18.85
C LEU A 263 20.39 -8.83 18.19
N LYS A 264 21.53 -9.00 17.50
CA LYS A 264 22.19 -7.92 16.76
C LYS A 264 21.36 -7.45 15.56
N ILE A 265 20.71 -8.38 14.85
CA ILE A 265 19.83 -8.06 13.72
C ILE A 265 18.57 -7.35 14.23
N ARG A 266 17.99 -7.82 15.34
CA ARG A 266 16.87 -7.12 15.99
C ARG A 266 17.24 -5.69 16.40
N PHE A 267 18.45 -5.50 16.93
CA PHE A 267 18.94 -4.18 17.31
C PHE A 267 19.17 -3.27 16.09
N CYS A 268 19.79 -3.77 15.02
CA CYS A 268 19.97 -3.02 13.77
C CYS A 268 18.64 -2.63 13.12
N CYS A 269 17.68 -3.55 13.02
CA CYS A 269 16.33 -3.23 12.55
C CYS A 269 15.64 -2.18 13.46
N ARG A 270 16.00 -2.11 14.75
CA ARG A 270 15.47 -1.14 15.71
C ARG A 270 16.17 0.21 15.61
N GLU A 271 17.44 0.26 15.25
CA GLU A 271 18.14 1.52 14.98
C GLU A 271 17.69 2.15 13.67
N VAL A 272 17.39 1.36 12.63
CA VAL A 272 16.69 1.89 11.43
C VAL A 272 15.33 2.50 11.82
N LYS A 273 14.68 2.01 12.89
CA LYS A 273 13.50 2.64 13.49
C LYS A 273 13.84 3.92 14.29
N LEU A 274 15.02 4.11 14.83
CA LEU A 274 15.38 5.30 15.65
C LEU A 274 16.01 6.44 14.83
N VAL A 275 16.74 6.12 13.77
CA VAL A 275 17.37 7.13 12.89
C VAL A 275 16.32 8.03 12.21
N GLY A 276 15.09 7.54 12.00
CA GLY A 276 13.97 8.37 11.53
C GLY A 276 13.28 9.26 12.59
N GLN A 277 13.77 9.27 13.84
CA GLN A 277 13.29 10.18 14.91
C GLN A 277 14.33 11.20 15.35
N ILE A 278 15.53 11.17 14.77
CA ILE A 278 16.61 12.11 15.07
C ILE A 278 17.00 12.76 13.75
N ASP A 279 16.21 13.75 13.35
CA ASP A 279 16.63 15.00 12.69
C ASP A 279 15.45 15.99 12.74
#